data_AF-A0A1C3F286-F1
#
_entry.id   AF-A0A1C3F286-F1
#
_cell.length_a   1.000
_cell.length_b   1.000
_cell.length_c   1.000
_cell.angle_alpha   90.00
_cell.angle_beta   90.00
_cell.angle_gamma   90.00
#
_symmetry.space_group_name_H-M   'P 1'
#
loop_
_entity.id
_entity.type
_entity.pdbx_description
1 polymer ?
#
loop_
_entity_poly.entity_id
_entity_poly.type
_entity_poly.pdbx_seq_one_letter_code
_entity_poly.pdbx_strand_id
1 'polypeptide(L)'
;MVVPRGQITDRTPLVIAAEINTIRHQTGKILLTSAIEIGRRLKEAKDLLPYGEWGKWLKESVSYSQRTADRLMQLCEEKSIRESC
;
A
#
# COMPACT_ATOMS: atom_id res chain seq x y z
N MET A 1 -30.67 34.02 23.77
CA MET A 1 -29.26 33.56 23.83
C MET A 1 -29.07 32.48 22.79
N VAL A 2 -28.06 32.65 21.94
CA VAL A 2 -27.70 31.77 20.82
C VAL A 2 -27.11 30.46 21.35
N VAL A 3 -27.65 29.32 20.90
CA VAL A 3 -26.99 28.02 21.09
C VAL A 3 -25.83 27.96 20.10
N PRO A 4 -24.56 27.85 20.52
CA PRO A 4 -23.48 27.67 19.57
C PRO A 4 -23.69 26.31 18.89
N ARG A 5 -23.74 26.29 17.56
CA ARG A 5 -23.75 25.07 16.75
C ARG A 5 -22.40 24.36 16.87
N GLY A 6 -22.17 23.73 18.02
CA GLY A 6 -21.30 22.57 18.11
C GLY A 6 -22.09 21.40 17.53
N GLN A 7 -21.64 20.88 16.40
CA GLN A 7 -22.14 19.64 15.84
C GLN A 7 -21.73 18.50 16.80
N ILE A 8 -22.47 18.32 17.89
CA ILE A 8 -22.35 17.14 18.74
C ILE A 8 -23.15 16.05 18.04
N THR A 9 -22.53 15.39 17.06
CA THR A 9 -22.92 14.00 16.79
C THR A 9 -22.55 13.26 18.06
N ASP A 10 -23.54 12.74 18.80
CA ASP A 10 -23.26 11.87 19.94
C ASP A 10 -22.24 10.83 19.49
N ARG A 11 -21.07 10.83 20.12
CA ARG A 11 -19.96 9.92 19.79
C ARG A 11 -20.35 8.51 20.22
N THR A 12 -21.24 7.89 19.47
CA THR A 12 -21.66 6.52 19.70
C THR A 12 -20.57 5.56 19.21
N PRO A 13 -20.45 4.36 19.80
CA PRO A 13 -19.56 3.34 19.28
C PRO A 13 -19.80 3.02 17.80
N LEU A 14 -21.04 3.14 17.32
CA LEU A 14 -21.41 2.96 15.91
C LEU A 14 -20.77 4.01 15.00
N VAL A 15 -20.82 5.29 15.39
CA VAL A 15 -20.19 6.40 14.64
C VAL A 15 -18.67 6.20 14.61
N ILE A 16 -18.05 5.88 15.74
CA ILE A 16 -16.60 5.62 15.82
C ILE A 16 -16.21 4.42 14.94
N ALA A 17 -17.00 3.35 14.92
CA ALA A 17 -16.76 2.20 14.06
C ALA A 17 -16.86 2.57 12.57
N ALA A 18 -17.80 3.43 12.18
CA ALA A 18 -17.91 3.92 10.81
C ALA A 18 -16.68 4.77 10.42
N GLU A 19 -16.20 5.64 11.32
CA GLU A 19 -14.98 6.44 11.13
C GLU A 19 -13.75 5.54 10.92
N ILE A 20 -13.53 4.56 11.81
CA ILE A 20 -12.41 3.61 11.71
C ILE A 20 -12.47 2.83 10.39
N ASN A 21 -13.65 2.34 10.01
CA ASN A 21 -13.81 1.59 8.77
C ASN A 21 -13.54 2.45 7.53
N THR A 22 -13.92 3.73 7.58
CA THR A 22 -13.64 4.69 6.51
C THR A 22 -12.13 4.90 6.36
N ILE A 23 -11.43 5.16 7.47
CA ILE A 23 -9.96 5.31 7.48
C ILE A 23 -9.29 4.04 6.96
N ARG A 24 -9.69 2.87 7.47
CA ARG A 24 -9.15 1.58 7.03
C ARG A 24 -9.30 1.38 5.52
N HIS A 25 -10.47 1.69 4.96
CA HIS A 25 -10.74 1.54 3.53
C HIS A 25 -9.88 2.49 2.69
N GLN A 26 -9.81 3.76 3.09
CA GLN A 26 -9.00 4.77 2.41
C GLN A 26 -7.51 4.40 2.45
N THR A 27 -6.99 4.05 3.62
CA THR A 27 -5.60 3.61 3.79
C THR A 27 -5.32 2.33 3.01
N GLY A 28 -6.26 1.38 2.98
CA GLY A 28 -6.12 0.15 2.22
C GLY A 28 -5.94 0.40 0.71
N LYS A 29 -6.68 1.36 0.15
CA LYS A 29 -6.49 1.78 -1.25
C LYS A 29 -5.10 2.38 -1.49
N ILE A 30 -4.68 3.30 -0.62
CA ILE A 30 -3.36 3.94 -0.73
C ILE A 30 -2.25 2.88 -0.64
N LEU A 31 -2.32 1.99 0.35
CA LEU A 31 -1.33 0.93 0.55
C LEU A 31 -1.26 -0.01 -0.65
N LEU A 32 -2.40 -0.38 -1.25
CA LEU A 32 -2.45 -1.22 -2.43
C LEU A 32 -1.77 -0.54 -3.63
N THR A 33 -2.12 0.72 -3.91
CA THR A 33 -1.51 1.48 -5.01
C THR A 33 0.00 1.64 -4.80
N SER A 34 0.43 1.97 -3.58
CA SER A 34 1.85 2.08 -3.24
C SER A 34 2.59 0.75 -3.41
N ALA A 35 1.99 -0.37 -3.00
CA ALA A 35 2.59 -1.70 -3.14
C ALA A 35 2.82 -2.08 -4.61
N ILE A 36 1.86 -1.76 -5.49
CA ILE A 36 1.99 -1.98 -6.94
C ILE A 36 3.14 -1.17 -7.52
N GLU A 37 3.22 0.13 -7.19
CA GLU A 37 4.29 1.00 -7.70
C GLU A 37 5.68 0.58 -7.22
N ILE A 38 5.79 0.15 -5.96
CA ILE A 38 7.04 -0.43 -5.44
C ILE A 38 7.39 -1.70 -6.21
N GLY A 39 6.42 -2.60 -6.45
CA GLY A 39 6.63 -3.81 -7.25
C GLY A 39 7.15 -3.51 -8.65
N ARG A 40 6.62 -2.48 -9.32
CA ARG A 40 7.09 -2.03 -10.63
C ARG A 40 8.56 -1.56 -10.59
N ARG A 41 8.92 -0.74 -9.60
CA ARG A 41 10.31 -0.25 -9.44
C ARG A 41 11.29 -1.34 -9.04
N LEU A 42 10.85 -2.34 -8.27
CA LEU A 42 11.68 -3.49 -7.94
C LEU A 42 12.00 -4.32 -9.19
N LYS A 43 11.06 -4.46 -10.13
CA LYS A 43 11.32 -5.10 -11.44
C LYS A 43 12.33 -4.32 -12.26
N GLU A 44 12.10 -3.02 -12.43
CA GLU A 44 13.04 -2.14 -13.14
C GLU A 44 14.46 -2.23 -12.56
N ALA A 45 14.60 -2.21 -11.22
CA ALA A 45 15.89 -2.35 -10.57
C ALA A 45 16.53 -3.73 -10.78
N LYS A 46 15.73 -4.81 -10.72
CA LYS A 46 16.22 -6.19 -10.89
C LYS A 46 16.78 -6.43 -12.29
N ASP A 47 16.18 -5.84 -13.32
CA ASP A 47 16.63 -5.96 -14.72
C ASP A 47 17.94 -5.22 -14.99
N LEU A 48 18.26 -4.21 -14.18
CA LEU A 48 19.50 -3.43 -14.29
C LEU A 48 20.67 -4.02 -13.50
N LEU A 49 20.41 -4.95 -12.58
CA LEU A 49 21.41 -5.50 -11.68
C LEU A 49 22.13 -6.72 -12.27
N PRO A 50 23.45 -6.86 -12.04
CA PRO A 50 24.17 -8.08 -12.38
C PRO A 50 23.63 -9.31 -11.64
N TYR A 51 23.85 -10.48 -12.24
CA TYR A 51 23.48 -11.75 -11.62
C TYR A 51 24.15 -11.91 -10.24
N GLY A 52 23.37 -12.32 -9.23
CA GLY A 52 23.86 -12.53 -7.86
C GLY A 52 23.81 -11.31 -6.93
N GLU A 53 23.70 -10.08 -7.46
CA GLU A 53 23.70 -8.86 -6.63
C GLU A 53 22.33 -8.53 -6.01
N TRP A 54 21.26 -9.13 -6.53
CA TRP A 54 19.88 -8.79 -6.15
C TRP A 54 19.61 -8.87 -4.64
N GLY A 55 20.01 -9.96 -3.97
CA GLY A 55 19.75 -10.14 -2.54
C GLY A 55 20.49 -9.14 -1.65
N LYS A 56 21.73 -8.79 -2.02
CA LYS A 56 22.53 -7.77 -1.32
C LYS A 56 21.92 -6.39 -1.52
N TRP A 57 21.59 -6.06 -2.76
CA TRP A 57 20.97 -4.78 -3.10
C TRP A 57 19.66 -4.54 -2.35
N LEU A 58 18.80 -5.56 -2.25
CA LEU A 58 17.54 -5.46 -1.49
C LEU A 58 17.76 -5.07 -0.03
N LYS A 59 18.75 -5.68 0.62
CA LYS A 59 19.06 -5.42 2.02
C LYS A 59 19.65 -4.03 2.22
N GLU A 60 20.59 -3.63 1.37
CA GLU A 60 21.36 -2.39 1.53
C GLU A 60 20.59 -1.15 1.05
N SER A 61 19.83 -1.26 -0.05
CA SER A 61 19.21 -0.11 -0.71
C SER A 61 17.78 0.17 -0.23
N VAL A 62 17.00 -0.88 0.04
CA VAL A 62 15.56 -0.74 0.34
C VAL A 62 15.11 -1.50 1.60
N SER A 63 16.04 -2.14 2.31
CA SER A 63 15.77 -2.89 3.55
C SER A 63 14.69 -3.96 3.41
N TYR A 64 14.58 -4.58 2.23
CA TYR A 64 13.61 -5.65 1.97
C TYR A 64 14.23 -7.02 2.07
N SER A 65 13.42 -7.97 2.53
CA SER A 65 13.69 -9.38 2.30
C SER A 65 13.35 -9.74 0.86
N GLN A 66 14.01 -10.76 0.32
CA GLN A 66 13.67 -11.36 -0.97
C GLN A 66 12.17 -11.69 -1.07
N ARG A 67 11.61 -12.33 -0.03
CA ARG A 67 10.18 -12.69 0.03
C ARG A 67 9.25 -11.49 -0.07
N THR A 68 9.61 -10.37 0.58
CA THR A 68 8.81 -9.13 0.51
C THR A 68 8.86 -8.57 -0.90
N ALA A 69 10.06 -8.49 -1.49
CA ALA A 69 10.24 -7.97 -2.84
C ALA A 69 9.48 -8.81 -3.87
N ASP A 70 9.59 -10.14 -3.82
CA ASP A 70 8.91 -11.05 -4.74
C ASP A 70 7.38 -10.91 -4.67
N ARG A 71 6.82 -10.80 -3.45
CA ARG A 71 5.38 -10.56 -3.26
C ARG A 71 4.91 -9.24 -3.87
N LEU A 72 5.68 -8.17 -3.71
CA LEU A 72 5.35 -6.85 -4.28
C LEU A 72 5.43 -6.87 -5.81
N MET A 73 6.45 -7.53 -6.38
CA MET A 73 6.61 -7.69 -7.82
C MET A 73 5.46 -8.51 -8.43
N GLN A 74 5.05 -9.60 -7.77
CA GLN A 74 3.92 -10.44 -8.19
C GLN A 74 2.58 -9.67 -8.15
N LEU A 75 2.35 -8.86 -7.11
CA LEU A 75 1.15 -8.01 -7.00
C LEU A 75 1.01 -7.04 -8.18
N CYS A 76 2.12 -6.51 -8.70
CA CYS A 76 2.12 -5.64 -9.87
C CYS A 76 1.81 -6.40 -11.18
N GLU A 77 2.29 -7.64 -11.31
CA GLU A 77 2.00 -8.48 -12.49
C GLU A 77 0.52 -8.85 -12.58
N GLU A 78 -0.06 -9.31 -11.47
CA GLU A 78 -1.44 -9.78 -11.44
C GLU A 78 -2.44 -8.66 -11.76
N LYS A 79 -2.14 -7.43 -11.32
CA LYS A 79 -2.98 -6.25 -11.60
C LYS A 79 -2.98 -5.86 -13.08
N SER A 80 -1.87 -6.06 -13.79
CA SER A 80 -1.79 -5.80 -15.23
C SER A 80 -2.66 -6.77 -16.05
N ILE A 81 -2.92 -7.98 -15.53
CA ILE A 81 -3.76 -8.98 -16.19
C ILE A 81 -5.26 -8.63 -16.07
N ARG A 82 -5.67 -7.92 -15.00
CA ARG A 82 -7.09 -7.62 -14.74
C ARG A 82 -7.62 -6.32 -15.37
N GLU A 83 -6.76 -5.47 -15.94
CA GLU A 83 -7.17 -4.27 -16.69
C GLU A 83 -7.29 -4.52 -18.21
N SER A 84 -7.04 -5.74 -18.68
CA SER A 84 -7.19 -6.15 -20.08
C SER A 84 -8.42 -7.03 -20.38
N CYS A 85 -9.44 -7.02 -19.51
CA CYS A 85 -10.75 -7.62 -19.77
C CYS A 85 -11.88 -6.63 -19.48
#